data_AF-A0A3E0UJ07-F1
#
_entry.id   AF-A0A3E0UJ07-F1
#
_cell.length_a   1.000
_cell.length_b   1.000
_cell.length_c   1.000
_cell.angle_alpha   90.00
_cell.angle_beta   90.00
_cell.angle_gamma   90.00
#
_symmetry.space_group_name_H-M   'P 1'
#
loop_
_entity.id
_entity.type
_entity.pdbx_description
1 polymer ?
#
loop_
_entity_poly.entity_id
_entity_poly.type
_entity_poly.pdbx_seq_one_letter_code
_entity_poly.pdbx_strand_id
1 'polypeptide(L)'
;MKTLKILSLSILVALTGCDGDDGSDGTNGTNGTNGLNSLVLQTPLAVGNANCLNGGVQIDSGLDDNGNNTLDAGEIDATEFVCAPTITNANGGAADVTSTNTWFTQAKRRVEIAQNRAEAIEIAKGQAKNVILFVGDGLGISTITAARIMAGQQAGLAGEEYELSFDKFPYSGFVKTYNVDAQTPDSAGTMTAMMSGVKTDVGVIGVAEGISRSDCASVAGQELVTALEMAEIVGKSTGVISTARITHATPAATYAKSADRNWEDVSDMPADAVAAGCEDIASQLVNFESNLEARFTGLDVDGIEVMFGGGRRHFLPKDAAFNTGDAVSSIEGDRTDGRDLTAEWQAKYSAGQYVIDQAGFDAINPATTERVFGLFNESHMRYEANRSEDALGEPSLTEMTAKAIDVLDNNDEGFFLMVESGRIDHGHHAGSAYNALTDTIEFAKAVDAAVKATNLEDTLIIVTADHSHVFTIAGYPKRGNPILGKVVSVGNEEPSLAADGLPYTTVGYTNGRGYKDLGSENDADVAYSMEIVNDRQDLTTVNTESSGFHQEALIPLSSETHAGEDVGVYAMGPGAHLVTGTNEQSLIFHVMNHAANFVEQADEALE
;
A
#
# COMPACT_ATOMS: atom_id res chain seq x y z
N MET A 1 70.29 20.49 19.41
CA MET A 1 71.20 20.89 20.52
C MET A 1 70.82 20.07 21.75
N LYS A 2 71.78 19.30 22.29
CA LYS A 2 71.82 18.63 23.62
C LYS A 2 70.54 17.98 24.19
N THR A 3 70.62 16.65 24.22
CA THR A 3 69.93 15.63 25.05
C THR A 3 69.69 15.98 26.53
N LEU A 4 68.63 15.41 27.10
CA LEU A 4 68.70 14.83 28.45
C LEU A 4 67.93 13.49 28.55
N LYS A 5 68.59 12.53 29.20
CA LYS A 5 68.25 11.12 29.41
C LYS A 5 67.23 10.94 30.54
N ILE A 6 66.39 9.90 30.47
CA ILE A 6 66.02 9.09 31.64
C ILE A 6 66.04 7.60 31.25
N LEU A 7 66.80 6.83 32.03
CA LEU A 7 66.90 5.38 32.03
C LEU A 7 65.61 4.75 32.59
N SER A 8 65.15 3.65 32.00
CA SER A 8 64.81 2.47 32.80
C SER A 8 65.10 1.20 32.02
N LEU A 9 65.64 0.23 32.75
CA LEU A 9 66.33 -0.96 32.33
C LEU A 9 65.34 -2.13 32.43
N SER A 10 65.13 -2.89 31.36
CA SER A 10 64.55 -4.24 31.44
C SER A 10 65.10 -5.06 30.28
N ILE A 11 65.77 -6.12 30.67
CA ILE A 11 66.57 -7.06 29.88
C ILE A 11 65.69 -7.79 28.86
N LEU A 12 66.00 -7.66 27.57
CA LEU A 12 65.45 -8.50 26.51
C LEU A 12 66.57 -9.45 26.05
N VAL A 13 66.55 -10.68 26.58
CA VAL A 13 67.37 -11.77 26.05
C VAL A 13 66.66 -12.28 24.79
N ALA A 14 67.24 -12.00 23.63
CA ALA A 14 66.85 -12.61 22.38
C ALA A 14 67.33 -14.07 22.36
N LEU A 15 66.42 -15.01 22.63
CA LEU A 15 66.51 -16.37 22.10
C LEU A 15 65.61 -16.42 20.86
N THR A 16 66.24 -16.53 19.70
CA THR A 16 65.63 -17.02 18.46
C THR A 16 65.21 -18.46 18.68
N GLY A 17 63.98 -18.66 19.13
CA GLY A 17 63.25 -19.91 19.01
C GLY A 17 62.48 -19.89 17.69
N CYS A 18 62.59 -20.96 16.92
CA CYS A 18 61.85 -21.15 15.67
C CYS A 18 60.35 -20.87 15.91
N ASP A 19 59.71 -20.12 15.01
CA ASP A 19 58.26 -20.03 14.94
C ASP A 19 57.72 -21.46 14.91
N GLY A 20 57.03 -21.86 15.98
CA GLY A 20 56.25 -23.08 15.98
C GLY A 20 55.12 -22.87 14.99
N ASP A 21 54.91 -23.82 14.10
CA ASP A 21 53.72 -23.87 13.26
C ASP A 21 52.49 -23.70 14.16
N ASP A 22 51.69 -22.66 13.94
CA ASP A 22 50.36 -22.59 14.54
C ASP A 22 49.63 -23.86 14.08
N GLY A 23 49.21 -24.68 15.04
CA GLY A 23 48.43 -25.86 14.74
C GLY A 23 47.18 -25.44 13.95
N SER A 24 46.89 -26.16 12.88
CA SER A 24 45.66 -25.95 12.09
C SER A 24 44.46 -25.82 13.02
N ASP A 25 43.69 -24.73 12.88
CA ASP A 25 42.44 -24.54 13.61
C ASP A 25 41.61 -25.82 13.51
N GLY A 26 41.14 -26.31 14.66
CA GLY A 26 40.19 -27.41 14.66
C GLY A 26 38.97 -27.02 13.84
N THR A 27 38.43 -27.95 13.04
CA THR A 27 37.15 -27.73 12.36
C THR A 27 36.12 -27.22 13.35
N ASN A 28 35.45 -26.11 13.04
CA ASN A 28 34.30 -25.64 13.81
C ASN A 28 33.39 -26.82 14.11
N GLY A 29 33.03 -27.01 15.38
CA GLY A 29 31.99 -27.96 15.73
C GLY A 29 30.72 -27.61 14.96
N THR A 30 29.96 -28.61 14.52
CA THR A 30 28.62 -28.39 13.99
C THR A 30 27.82 -27.57 14.99
N ASN A 31 27.19 -26.49 14.52
CA ASN A 31 26.23 -25.74 15.33
C ASN A 31 25.22 -26.71 15.94
N GLY A 32 24.89 -26.51 17.22
CA GLY A 32 23.77 -27.22 17.83
C GLY A 32 22.48 -26.88 17.10
N THR A 33 21.49 -27.77 17.15
CA THR A 33 20.12 -27.45 16.74
C THR A 33 19.59 -26.28 17.56
N ASN A 34 18.94 -25.32 16.91
CA ASN A 34 18.20 -24.25 17.58
C ASN A 34 17.18 -24.88 18.56
N GLY A 35 16.96 -24.24 19.71
CA GLY A 35 15.92 -24.65 20.65
C GLY A 35 14.52 -24.37 20.08
N LEU A 36 13.50 -25.03 20.64
CA LEU A 36 12.10 -24.76 20.31
C LEU A 36 11.67 -23.38 20.84
N ASN A 37 10.74 -22.73 20.14
CA ASN A 37 10.16 -21.47 20.58
C ASN A 37 9.22 -21.71 21.76
N SER A 38 9.28 -20.88 22.80
CA SER A 38 8.29 -20.88 23.88
C SER A 38 7.19 -19.89 23.56
N LEU A 39 5.95 -20.36 23.51
CA LEU A 39 4.78 -19.57 23.16
C LEU A 39 3.84 -19.43 24.36
N VAL A 40 3.08 -18.33 24.38
CA VAL A 40 2.07 -18.04 25.39
C VAL A 40 0.79 -17.59 24.70
N LEU A 41 -0.31 -18.30 24.98
CA LEU A 41 -1.65 -17.97 24.49
C LEU A 41 -2.51 -17.45 25.64
N GLN A 42 -3.15 -16.30 25.43
CA GLN A 42 -4.06 -15.70 26.41
C GLN A 42 -5.50 -15.80 25.92
N THR A 43 -6.32 -16.58 26.62
CA THR A 43 -7.74 -16.77 26.32
C THR A 43 -8.60 -16.00 27.32
N PRO A 44 -9.39 -15.00 26.89
CA PRO A 44 -10.33 -14.31 27.78
C PRO A 44 -11.41 -15.26 28.32
N LEU A 45 -11.64 -15.23 29.64
CA LEU A 45 -12.68 -16.01 30.30
C LEU A 45 -13.88 -15.12 30.63
N ALA A 46 -15.06 -15.56 30.18
CA ALA A 46 -16.32 -14.91 30.50
C ALA A 46 -16.68 -15.02 31.99
N VAL A 47 -17.49 -14.07 32.46
CA VAL A 47 -18.08 -14.10 33.81
C VAL A 47 -18.94 -15.36 33.95
N GLY A 48 -18.78 -16.09 35.06
CA GLY A 48 -19.43 -17.38 35.31
C GLY A 48 -18.62 -18.60 34.87
N ASN A 49 -17.40 -18.41 34.35
CA ASN A 49 -16.48 -19.51 34.04
C ASN A 49 -16.14 -20.33 35.30
N ALA A 50 -16.01 -21.65 35.15
CA ALA A 50 -15.79 -22.57 36.27
C ALA A 50 -14.46 -22.35 37.01
N ASN A 51 -13.44 -21.85 36.32
CA ASN A 51 -12.10 -21.61 36.87
C ASN A 51 -11.94 -20.17 37.38
N CYS A 52 -12.54 -19.20 36.67
CA CYS A 52 -12.59 -17.80 37.09
C CYS A 52 -14.04 -17.28 37.10
N LEU A 53 -14.70 -17.41 38.26
CA LEU A 53 -16.13 -17.12 38.41
C LEU A 53 -16.49 -15.67 38.02
N ASN A 54 -15.58 -14.72 38.20
CA ASN A 54 -15.79 -13.30 37.87
C ASN A 54 -15.19 -12.92 36.50
N GLY A 55 -14.91 -13.90 35.64
CA GLY A 55 -14.11 -13.70 34.44
C GLY A 55 -12.62 -13.57 34.76
N GLY A 56 -11.80 -13.53 33.73
CA GLY A 56 -10.34 -13.53 33.86
C GLY A 56 -9.66 -13.83 32.55
N VAL A 57 -8.40 -14.26 32.62
CA VAL A 57 -7.64 -14.74 31.45
C VAL A 57 -7.04 -16.10 31.81
N GLN A 58 -7.23 -17.08 30.94
CA GLN A 58 -6.47 -18.31 30.93
C GLN A 58 -5.19 -18.08 30.15
N ILE A 59 -4.05 -18.44 30.74
CA ILE A 59 -2.73 -18.32 30.14
C ILE A 59 -2.22 -19.74 29.91
N ASP A 60 -2.16 -20.14 28.64
CA ASP A 60 -1.55 -21.39 28.23
C ASP A 60 -0.13 -21.11 27.74
N SER A 61 0.83 -21.93 28.15
CA SER A 61 2.24 -21.80 27.75
C SER A 61 2.83 -23.15 27.42
N GLY A 62 3.73 -23.17 26.44
CA GLY A 62 4.43 -24.39 26.06
C GLY A 62 5.44 -24.17 24.95
N LEU A 63 6.06 -25.25 24.50
CA LEU A 63 7.02 -25.25 23.40
C LEU A 63 6.30 -25.55 22.08
N ASP A 64 6.63 -24.80 21.04
CA ASP A 64 6.20 -25.05 19.66
C ASP A 64 6.93 -26.28 19.11
N ASP A 65 6.44 -27.47 19.48
CA ASP A 65 7.05 -28.76 19.16
C ASP A 65 7.01 -29.05 17.65
N ASN A 66 6.05 -28.48 16.92
CA ASN A 66 5.86 -28.71 15.50
C ASN A 66 6.42 -27.58 14.59
N GLY A 67 6.80 -26.44 15.17
CA GLY A 67 7.47 -25.34 14.49
C GLY A 67 6.54 -24.46 13.64
N ASN A 68 5.24 -24.45 13.92
CA ASN A 68 4.24 -23.68 13.17
C ASN A 68 3.98 -22.27 13.73
N ASN A 69 4.74 -21.85 14.76
CA ASN A 69 4.62 -20.58 15.48
C ASN A 69 3.24 -20.34 16.12
N THR A 70 2.47 -21.40 16.37
CA THR A 70 1.18 -21.35 17.07
C THR A 70 1.25 -22.30 18.26
N LEU A 71 0.63 -21.95 19.39
CA LEU A 71 0.55 -22.87 20.53
C LEU A 71 -0.68 -23.76 20.38
N ASP A 72 -0.50 -24.96 19.82
CA ASP A 72 -1.58 -25.92 19.63
C ASP A 72 -1.97 -26.62 20.94
N ALA A 73 -3.19 -27.18 21.00
CA ALA A 73 -3.70 -27.84 22.20
C ALA A 73 -2.82 -29.02 22.70
N GLY A 74 -2.04 -29.63 21.80
CA GLY A 74 -1.09 -30.70 22.13
C GLY A 74 0.26 -30.21 22.67
N GLU A 75 0.54 -28.91 22.57
CA GLU A 75 1.81 -28.26 22.90
C GLU A 75 1.75 -27.46 24.20
N ILE A 76 0.59 -27.44 24.86
CA ILE A 76 0.40 -26.73 26.13
C ILE A 76 1.06 -27.52 27.26
N ASP A 77 2.18 -27.01 27.75
CA ASP A 77 2.91 -27.57 28.90
C ASP A 77 2.33 -27.11 30.24
N ALA A 78 1.78 -25.90 30.30
CA ALA A 78 1.19 -25.33 31.51
C ALA A 78 0.02 -24.40 31.20
N THR A 79 -1.03 -24.53 32.02
CA THR A 79 -2.20 -23.65 32.02
C THR A 79 -2.31 -22.96 33.38
N GLU A 80 -2.29 -21.63 33.37
CA GLU A 80 -2.47 -20.78 34.54
C GLU A 80 -3.72 -19.90 34.39
N PHE A 81 -4.31 -19.51 35.52
CA PHE A 81 -5.53 -18.70 35.52
C PHE A 81 -5.30 -17.39 36.27
N VAL A 82 -5.43 -16.27 35.56
CA VAL A 82 -5.44 -14.94 36.17
C VAL A 82 -6.88 -14.49 36.30
N CYS A 83 -7.50 -14.84 37.43
CA CYS A 83 -8.89 -14.51 37.70
C CYS A 83 -9.05 -13.07 38.15
N ALA A 84 -10.13 -12.42 37.68
CA ALA A 84 -10.52 -11.12 38.19
C ALA A 84 -10.83 -11.22 39.70
N PRO A 85 -10.29 -10.30 40.53
CA PRO A 85 -10.46 -10.36 41.97
C PRO A 85 -11.94 -10.28 42.35
N THR A 86 -12.33 -11.00 43.40
CA THR A 86 -13.64 -10.82 44.02
C THR A 86 -13.78 -9.38 44.50
N ILE A 87 -14.75 -8.65 43.97
CA ILE A 87 -15.14 -7.33 44.46
C ILE A 87 -15.75 -7.50 45.86
N THR A 88 -14.93 -7.38 46.90
CA THR A 88 -15.34 -7.53 48.31
C THR A 88 -15.83 -6.22 48.94
N ASN A 89 -15.80 -5.11 48.19
CA ASN A 89 -16.38 -3.84 48.60
C ASN A 89 -17.28 -3.31 47.49
N ALA A 90 -18.59 -3.44 47.67
CA ALA A 90 -19.55 -2.65 46.94
C ALA A 90 -19.53 -1.21 47.49
N ASN A 91 -18.52 -0.41 47.11
CA ASN A 91 -18.68 1.04 47.08
C ASN A 91 -19.41 1.40 45.78
N GLY A 92 -20.65 0.92 45.67
CA GLY A 92 -21.51 1.05 44.50
C GLY A 92 -22.00 2.48 44.30
N GLY A 93 -21.09 3.39 43.99
CA GLY A 93 -21.40 4.67 43.38
C GLY A 93 -21.39 4.53 41.86
N ALA A 94 -22.21 5.30 41.15
CA ALA A 94 -22.20 5.36 39.68
C ALA A 94 -20.80 5.65 39.08
N ALA A 95 -19.88 6.23 39.87
CA ALA A 95 -18.49 6.44 39.48
C ALA A 95 -17.71 5.13 39.24
N ASP A 96 -17.98 4.07 40.00
CA ASP A 96 -17.24 2.80 39.91
C ASP A 96 -17.64 2.01 38.65
N VAL A 97 -18.93 2.03 38.30
CA VAL A 97 -19.45 1.48 37.04
C VAL A 97 -18.81 2.16 35.83
N THR A 98 -18.57 3.47 35.89
CA THR A 98 -17.89 4.22 34.83
C THR A 98 -16.40 3.88 34.78
N SER A 99 -15.68 3.96 35.90
CA SER A 99 -14.21 3.79 35.91
C SER A 99 -13.72 2.37 35.62
N THR A 100 -14.59 1.37 35.80
CA THR A 100 -14.30 -0.04 35.49
C THR A 100 -14.86 -0.49 34.14
N ASN A 101 -15.66 0.35 33.45
CA ASN A 101 -16.21 0.04 32.14
C ASN A 101 -15.09 -0.11 31.09
N THR A 102 -15.19 -1.12 30.22
CA THR A 102 -14.17 -1.41 29.19
C THR A 102 -13.97 -0.26 28.21
N TRP A 103 -15.02 0.41 27.77
CA TRP A 103 -14.92 1.57 26.88
C TRP A 103 -14.19 2.73 27.57
N PHE A 104 -14.48 2.95 28.86
CA PHE A 104 -13.84 4.00 29.64
C PHE A 104 -12.34 3.74 29.82
N THR A 105 -11.95 2.51 30.19
CA THR A 105 -10.55 2.15 30.42
C THR A 105 -9.74 2.10 29.13
N GLN A 106 -10.30 1.57 28.04
CA GLN A 106 -9.67 1.57 26.72
C GLN A 106 -9.46 3.00 26.18
N ALA A 107 -10.47 3.86 26.27
CA ALA A 107 -10.35 5.24 25.84
C ALA A 107 -9.31 6.00 26.66
N LYS A 108 -9.31 5.84 27.99
CA LYS A 108 -8.28 6.42 28.86
C LYS A 108 -6.88 5.95 28.44
N ARG A 109 -6.70 4.66 28.17
CA ARG A 109 -5.41 4.11 27.74
C ARG A 109 -4.96 4.68 26.39
N ARG A 110 -5.87 4.87 25.44
CA ARG A 110 -5.57 5.50 24.14
C ARG A 110 -5.08 6.93 24.30
N VAL A 111 -5.66 7.71 25.23
CA VAL A 111 -5.16 9.05 25.54
C VAL A 111 -3.73 9.02 26.09
N GLU A 112 -3.43 8.13 27.02
CA GLU A 112 -2.06 7.96 27.56
C GLU A 112 -1.06 7.57 26.46
N ILE A 113 -1.44 6.66 25.55
CA ILE A 113 -0.60 6.27 24.42
C ILE A 113 -0.36 7.47 23.49
N ALA A 114 -1.40 8.23 23.17
CA ALA A 114 -1.28 9.40 22.29
C ALA A 114 -0.36 10.47 22.89
N GLN A 115 -0.43 10.71 24.20
CA GLN A 115 0.47 11.63 24.92
C GLN A 115 1.93 11.17 24.80
N ASN A 116 2.22 9.90 25.10
CA ASN A 116 3.57 9.36 25.00
C ASN A 116 4.12 9.44 23.57
N ARG A 117 3.30 9.17 22.55
CA ARG A 117 3.72 9.27 21.15
C ARG A 117 4.00 10.72 20.74
N ALA A 118 3.18 11.67 21.19
CA ALA A 118 3.40 13.09 20.92
C ALA A 118 4.68 13.64 21.59
N GLU A 119 5.08 13.08 22.73
CA GLU A 119 6.34 13.44 23.41
C GLU A 119 7.57 12.83 22.74
N ALA A 120 7.42 11.68 22.08
CA ALA A 120 8.52 10.93 21.46
C ALA A 120 8.73 11.21 19.97
N ILE A 121 7.87 12.01 19.32
CA ILE A 121 7.92 12.22 17.87
C ILE A 121 9.08 13.13 17.45
N GLU A 122 9.78 12.74 16.39
CA GLU A 122 10.80 13.59 15.77
C GLU A 122 10.16 14.72 14.95
N ILE A 123 10.45 15.96 15.36
CA ILE A 123 9.87 17.18 14.76
C ILE A 123 10.84 17.94 13.86
N ALA A 124 12.14 17.63 13.94
CA ALA A 124 13.15 18.31 13.14
C ALA A 124 12.99 17.99 11.65
N LYS A 125 13.39 18.94 10.80
CA LYS A 125 13.41 18.78 9.34
C LYS A 125 14.52 17.77 8.96
N GLY A 126 14.30 16.98 7.92
CA GLY A 126 15.34 16.10 7.33
C GLY A 126 15.76 14.92 8.21
N GLN A 127 14.90 14.45 9.11
CA GLN A 127 15.19 13.28 9.96
C GLN A 127 14.77 11.94 9.35
N ALA A 128 13.91 11.95 8.33
CA ALA A 128 13.56 10.73 7.62
C ALA A 128 14.65 10.39 6.59
N LYS A 129 15.37 9.29 6.83
CA LYS A 129 16.21 8.63 5.83
C LYS A 129 15.34 8.04 4.72
N ASN A 130 14.21 7.44 5.10
CA ASN A 130 13.31 6.75 4.18
C ASN A 130 11.92 7.39 4.18
N VAL A 131 11.27 7.41 3.01
CA VAL A 131 9.88 7.87 2.86
C VAL A 131 9.08 6.83 2.09
N ILE A 132 7.95 6.39 2.66
CA ILE A 132 7.01 5.50 2.00
C ILE A 132 5.64 6.18 1.90
N LEU A 133 5.15 6.33 0.68
CA LEU A 133 3.80 6.81 0.39
C LEU A 133 2.93 5.65 -0.09
N PHE A 134 1.97 5.26 0.73
CA PHE A 134 0.94 4.29 0.37
C PHE A 134 -0.33 5.01 -0.11
N VAL A 135 -0.80 4.64 -1.30
CA VAL A 135 -2.02 5.16 -1.92
C VAL A 135 -2.99 4.00 -2.18
N GLY A 136 -4.13 4.00 -1.50
CA GLY A 136 -5.26 3.17 -1.94
C GLY A 136 -6.07 3.97 -2.96
N ASP A 137 -6.00 3.63 -4.24
CA ASP A 137 -6.75 4.34 -5.29
C ASP A 137 -8.25 4.20 -5.01
N GLY A 138 -8.97 5.31 -4.84
CA GLY A 138 -10.39 5.27 -4.46
C GLY A 138 -10.68 4.88 -3.00
N LEU A 139 -9.68 4.86 -2.10
CA LEU A 139 -9.83 4.45 -0.69
C LEU A 139 -10.54 5.50 0.19
N GLY A 140 -11.82 5.73 -0.09
CA GLY A 140 -12.71 6.60 0.68
C GLY A 140 -12.96 6.15 2.12
N ILE A 141 -13.52 7.05 2.94
CA ILE A 141 -13.83 6.76 4.36
C ILE A 141 -14.84 5.60 4.51
N SER A 142 -15.81 5.51 3.60
CA SER A 142 -16.76 4.40 3.54
C SER A 142 -16.05 3.09 3.20
N THR A 143 -15.14 3.09 2.24
CA THR A 143 -14.32 1.93 1.86
C THR A 143 -13.46 1.44 3.03
N ILE A 144 -12.72 2.34 3.70
CA ILE A 144 -11.92 2.01 4.90
C ILE A 144 -12.80 1.36 5.98
N THR A 145 -13.95 1.96 6.26
CA THR A 145 -14.87 1.46 7.30
C THR A 145 -15.41 0.08 6.95
N ALA A 146 -15.85 -0.12 5.71
CA ALA A 146 -16.39 -1.40 5.26
C ALA A 146 -15.31 -2.50 5.22
N ALA A 147 -14.10 -2.17 4.77
CA ALA A 147 -12.98 -3.11 4.71
C ALA A 147 -12.54 -3.54 6.11
N ARG A 148 -12.48 -2.61 7.07
CA ARG A 148 -12.23 -2.91 8.49
C ARG A 148 -13.24 -3.90 9.04
N ILE A 149 -14.54 -3.68 8.78
CA ILE A 149 -15.60 -4.58 9.24
C ILE A 149 -15.44 -5.95 8.59
N MET A 150 -15.20 -6.00 7.26
CA MET A 150 -14.97 -7.25 6.53
C MET A 150 -13.77 -8.02 7.08
N ALA A 151 -12.64 -7.35 7.31
CA ALA A 151 -11.43 -7.95 7.87
C ALA A 151 -11.68 -8.53 9.26
N GLY A 152 -12.38 -7.79 10.13
CA GLY A 152 -12.74 -8.30 11.45
C GLY A 152 -13.68 -9.51 11.39
N GLN A 153 -14.62 -9.52 10.46
CA GLN A 153 -15.52 -10.66 10.24
C GLN A 153 -14.77 -11.90 9.73
N GLN A 154 -13.83 -11.71 8.79
CA GLN A 154 -12.94 -12.77 8.33
C GLN A 154 -12.05 -13.32 9.45
N ALA A 155 -11.69 -12.48 10.43
CA ALA A 155 -10.97 -12.89 11.63
C ALA A 155 -11.87 -13.51 12.73
N GLY A 156 -13.17 -13.73 12.46
CA GLY A 156 -14.11 -14.32 13.42
C GLY A 156 -14.61 -13.36 14.51
N LEU A 157 -14.37 -12.06 14.36
CA LEU A 157 -14.92 -11.00 15.22
C LEU A 157 -16.26 -10.49 14.69
N ALA A 158 -16.89 -9.55 15.40
CA ALA A 158 -18.10 -8.90 14.87
C ALA A 158 -17.78 -8.00 13.66
N GLY A 159 -16.64 -7.33 13.69
CA GLY A 159 -16.09 -6.56 12.58
C GLY A 159 -15.79 -5.13 12.97
N GLU A 160 -16.76 -4.43 13.56
CA GLU A 160 -16.70 -2.98 13.80
C GLU A 160 -15.58 -2.55 14.77
N GLU A 161 -15.11 -3.46 15.61
CA GLU A 161 -14.01 -3.25 16.56
C GLU A 161 -12.61 -3.49 15.98
N TYR A 162 -12.52 -4.10 14.79
CA TYR A 162 -11.24 -4.40 14.17
C TYR A 162 -10.50 -3.11 13.81
N GLU A 163 -9.18 -3.16 13.75
CA GLU A 163 -8.35 -2.03 13.30
C GLU A 163 -7.45 -2.54 12.18
N LEU A 164 -7.57 -1.94 10.99
CA LEU A 164 -6.59 -2.08 9.92
C LEU A 164 -5.22 -1.59 10.43
N SER A 165 -4.15 -1.97 9.74
CA SER A 165 -2.78 -1.60 10.13
C SER A 165 -2.61 -0.09 10.31
N PHE A 166 -3.13 0.70 9.37
CA PHE A 166 -3.04 2.16 9.39
C PHE A 166 -4.02 2.85 10.35
N ASP A 167 -5.04 2.16 10.87
CA ASP A 167 -5.89 2.69 11.94
C ASP A 167 -5.12 2.93 13.25
N LYS A 168 -3.98 2.24 13.39
CA LYS A 168 -3.12 2.30 14.58
C LYS A 168 -2.10 3.46 14.52
N PHE A 169 -2.03 4.16 13.39
CA PHE A 169 -1.10 5.26 13.17
C PHE A 169 -1.42 6.42 14.14
N PRO A 170 -0.41 7.08 14.72
CA PRO A 170 -0.62 8.11 15.73
C PRO A 170 -1.26 9.39 15.21
N TYR A 171 -1.03 9.72 13.93
CA TYR A 171 -1.46 10.98 13.35
C TYR A 171 -2.39 10.71 12.19
N SER A 172 -3.47 11.48 12.14
CA SER A 172 -4.46 11.39 11.09
C SER A 172 -5.12 12.74 10.85
N GLY A 173 -5.61 12.90 9.63
CA GLY A 173 -6.37 14.04 9.19
C GLY A 173 -7.16 13.70 7.94
N PHE A 174 -7.66 14.76 7.30
CA PHE A 174 -8.37 14.69 6.04
C PHE A 174 -7.64 15.50 4.96
N VAL A 175 -7.71 15.05 3.71
CA VAL A 175 -7.22 15.80 2.55
C VAL A 175 -8.34 16.04 1.54
N LYS A 176 -8.43 17.27 1.04
CA LYS A 176 -9.40 17.70 0.03
C LYS A 176 -8.88 17.37 -1.37
N THR A 177 -9.64 16.63 -2.14
CA THR A 177 -9.15 15.91 -3.33
C THR A 177 -9.40 16.63 -4.66
N TYR A 178 -10.26 17.66 -4.70
CA TYR A 178 -10.59 18.41 -5.92
C TYR A 178 -9.34 18.78 -6.75
N ASN A 179 -9.40 18.57 -8.07
CA ASN A 179 -8.44 19.12 -9.03
C ASN A 179 -8.74 20.60 -9.27
N VAL A 180 -7.82 21.33 -9.92
CA VAL A 180 -7.98 22.77 -10.15
C VAL A 180 -9.26 23.07 -10.95
N ASP A 181 -9.59 22.23 -11.94
CA ASP A 181 -10.74 22.37 -12.82
C ASP A 181 -11.93 21.43 -12.52
N ALA A 182 -11.78 20.51 -11.54
CA ALA A 182 -12.79 19.50 -11.25
C ALA A 182 -13.06 19.30 -9.74
N GLN A 183 -14.34 19.35 -9.34
CA GLN A 183 -14.77 19.10 -7.95
C GLN A 183 -14.58 17.63 -7.54
N THR A 184 -14.97 16.72 -8.43
CA THR A 184 -14.65 15.31 -8.33
C THR A 184 -13.42 15.09 -9.20
N PRO A 185 -12.28 14.69 -8.62
CA PRO A 185 -11.03 14.61 -9.35
C PRO A 185 -10.87 13.30 -10.12
N ASP A 186 -9.78 13.19 -10.89
CA ASP A 186 -9.21 11.92 -11.32
C ASP A 186 -7.86 11.64 -10.64
N SER A 187 -7.36 10.41 -10.77
CA SER A 187 -6.10 9.95 -10.17
C SER A 187 -4.86 10.71 -10.69
N ALA A 188 -4.90 11.25 -11.92
CA ALA A 188 -3.77 11.94 -12.51
C ALA A 188 -3.46 13.25 -11.80
N GLY A 189 -4.47 14.11 -11.64
CA GLY A 189 -4.29 15.40 -11.00
C GLY A 189 -4.06 15.30 -9.48
N THR A 190 -4.67 14.30 -8.83
CA THR A 190 -4.51 14.05 -7.39
C THR A 190 -3.12 13.53 -7.04
N MET A 191 -2.61 12.55 -7.80
CA MET A 191 -1.27 12.03 -7.57
C MET A 191 -0.19 13.05 -7.95
N THR A 192 -0.43 13.89 -8.97
CA THR A 192 0.44 15.05 -9.22
C THR A 192 0.51 15.97 -8.01
N ALA A 193 -0.61 16.23 -7.32
CA ALA A 193 -0.62 17.03 -6.10
C ALA A 193 0.20 16.40 -4.96
N MET A 194 0.06 15.08 -4.76
CA MET A 194 0.80 14.35 -3.71
C MET A 194 2.30 14.27 -3.99
N MET A 195 2.69 14.18 -5.27
CA MET A 195 4.08 14.01 -5.67
C MET A 195 4.84 15.31 -5.88
N SER A 196 4.18 16.42 -6.18
CA SER A 196 4.84 17.71 -6.47
C SER A 196 4.51 18.84 -5.50
N GLY A 197 3.47 18.68 -4.69
CA GLY A 197 2.92 19.76 -3.86
C GLY A 197 2.09 20.79 -4.65
N VAL A 198 1.82 20.53 -5.93
CA VAL A 198 1.05 21.43 -6.80
C VAL A 198 -0.17 20.68 -7.34
N LYS A 199 -1.37 21.21 -7.07
CA LYS A 199 -2.60 20.72 -7.70
C LYS A 199 -2.62 21.13 -9.16
N THR A 200 -3.15 20.25 -10.00
CA THR A 200 -3.28 20.49 -11.44
C THR A 200 -4.70 20.10 -11.93
N ASP A 201 -4.91 20.20 -13.23
CA ASP A 201 -6.16 19.87 -13.92
C ASP A 201 -6.38 18.36 -14.03
N VAL A 202 -7.62 17.95 -14.29
CA VAL A 202 -8.00 16.55 -14.45
C VAL A 202 -7.34 15.92 -15.70
N GLY A 203 -6.76 14.74 -15.53
CA GLY A 203 -6.23 13.92 -16.61
C GLY A 203 -4.88 14.35 -17.19
N VAL A 204 -4.18 15.29 -16.55
CA VAL A 204 -2.79 15.63 -16.88
C VAL A 204 -1.83 15.13 -15.80
N ILE A 205 -0.61 14.77 -16.17
CA ILE A 205 0.34 14.07 -15.28
C ILE A 205 1.61 14.88 -15.14
N GLY A 206 2.00 15.18 -13.89
CA GLY A 206 3.32 15.73 -13.56
C GLY A 206 3.57 17.16 -14.07
N VAL A 207 2.51 17.90 -14.39
CA VAL A 207 2.57 19.25 -14.98
C VAL A 207 1.62 20.20 -14.25
N ALA A 208 1.94 21.50 -14.27
CA ALA A 208 1.10 22.54 -13.68
C ALA A 208 -0.20 22.77 -14.48
N GLU A 209 -1.19 23.44 -13.86
CA GLU A 209 -2.54 23.68 -14.39
C GLU A 209 -2.60 24.60 -15.62
N GLY A 210 -1.48 25.21 -16.02
CA GLY A 210 -1.43 26.12 -17.16
C GLY A 210 -1.46 25.46 -18.54
N ILE A 211 -1.52 24.11 -18.60
CA ILE A 211 -1.47 23.36 -19.86
C ILE A 211 -2.87 23.12 -20.44
N SER A 212 -2.94 22.63 -21.68
CA SER A 212 -4.18 22.16 -22.28
C SER A 212 -4.13 20.65 -22.43
N ARG A 213 -5.12 19.95 -21.85
CA ARG A 213 -5.19 18.49 -21.94
C ARG A 213 -5.17 18.02 -23.40
N SER A 214 -4.41 16.96 -23.65
CA SER A 214 -4.14 16.37 -24.96
C SER A 214 -3.38 17.29 -25.96
N ASP A 215 -2.91 18.46 -25.53
CA ASP A 215 -2.00 19.32 -26.31
C ASP A 215 -0.58 19.21 -25.76
N CYS A 216 0.22 18.35 -26.36
CA CYS A 216 1.60 18.11 -25.94
C CYS A 216 2.49 19.36 -25.98
N ALA A 217 2.27 20.27 -26.93
CA ALA A 217 3.10 21.48 -27.03
C ALA A 217 2.95 22.40 -25.81
N SER A 218 1.86 22.25 -25.05
CA SER A 218 1.60 23.00 -23.83
C SER A 218 2.36 22.49 -22.60
N VAL A 219 2.97 21.30 -22.65
CA VAL A 219 3.74 20.70 -21.54
C VAL A 219 5.05 21.44 -21.29
N ALA A 220 5.72 21.89 -22.34
CA ALA A 220 7.06 22.45 -22.27
C ALA A 220 7.12 23.69 -21.35
N GLY A 221 7.93 23.62 -20.29
CA GLY A 221 8.08 24.67 -19.28
C GLY A 221 7.05 24.62 -18.15
N GLN A 222 6.16 23.63 -18.15
CA GLN A 222 5.12 23.41 -17.14
C GLN A 222 5.36 22.12 -16.34
N GLU A 223 6.48 21.43 -16.58
CA GLU A 223 6.87 20.21 -15.90
C GLU A 223 7.18 20.48 -14.43
N LEU A 224 6.53 19.72 -13.54
CA LEU A 224 6.78 19.76 -12.11
C LEU A 224 7.89 18.77 -11.75
N VAL A 225 8.62 19.03 -10.67
CA VAL A 225 9.58 18.08 -10.11
C VAL A 225 8.87 17.31 -8.99
N THR A 226 8.91 16.00 -9.07
CA THR A 226 8.23 15.09 -8.13
C THR A 226 9.15 14.69 -6.98
N ALA A 227 8.58 14.18 -5.89
CA ALA A 227 9.32 13.63 -4.77
C ALA A 227 10.22 12.45 -5.17
N LEU A 228 9.84 11.66 -6.18
CA LEU A 228 10.67 10.58 -6.72
C LEU A 228 11.88 11.15 -7.47
N GLU A 229 11.67 12.12 -8.36
CA GLU A 229 12.78 12.82 -9.05
C GLU A 229 13.70 13.52 -8.05
N MET A 230 13.18 14.11 -6.98
CA MET A 230 14.01 14.73 -5.94
C MET A 230 14.78 13.72 -5.12
N ALA A 231 14.18 12.58 -4.78
CA ALA A 231 14.86 11.50 -4.08
C ALA A 231 16.05 10.96 -4.91
N GLU A 232 15.82 10.79 -6.20
CA GLU A 232 16.85 10.41 -7.18
C GLU A 232 18.00 11.43 -7.23
N ILE A 233 17.68 12.73 -7.35
CA ILE A 233 18.68 13.81 -7.41
C ILE A 233 19.58 13.83 -6.16
N VAL A 234 19.04 13.48 -4.99
CA VAL A 234 19.80 13.46 -3.73
C VAL A 234 20.48 12.11 -3.45
N GLY A 235 20.48 11.20 -4.42
CA GLY A 235 21.20 9.91 -4.36
C GLY A 235 20.50 8.83 -3.52
N LYS A 236 19.21 8.98 -3.22
CA LYS A 236 18.40 7.93 -2.58
C LYS A 236 17.94 6.93 -3.63
N SER A 237 17.75 5.69 -3.22
CA SER A 237 17.10 4.71 -4.08
C SER A 237 15.61 5.01 -4.22
N THR A 238 15.05 4.73 -5.39
CA THR A 238 13.67 5.02 -5.72
C THR A 238 12.90 3.78 -6.17
N GLY A 239 11.65 3.69 -5.72
CA GLY A 239 10.78 2.57 -6.05
C GLY A 239 9.32 2.96 -6.26
N VAL A 240 8.66 2.25 -7.17
CA VAL A 240 7.23 2.40 -7.46
C VAL A 240 6.60 1.02 -7.61
N ILE A 241 5.52 0.80 -6.86
CA ILE A 241 4.74 -0.43 -6.86
C ILE A 241 3.29 -0.08 -7.12
N SER A 242 2.62 -0.84 -7.98
CA SER A 242 1.19 -0.70 -8.25
C SER A 242 0.57 -2.04 -8.62
N THR A 243 -0.66 -2.31 -8.16
CA THR A 243 -1.49 -3.40 -8.72
C THR A 243 -2.20 -3.01 -10.02
N ALA A 244 -2.11 -1.75 -10.45
CA ALA A 244 -2.54 -1.30 -11.77
C ALA A 244 -1.43 -1.50 -12.81
N ARG A 245 -1.65 -0.96 -14.02
CA ARG A 245 -0.58 -0.83 -15.00
C ARG A 245 0.44 0.18 -14.47
N ILE A 246 1.73 -0.07 -14.60
CA ILE A 246 2.74 0.88 -14.11
C ILE A 246 2.70 2.23 -14.88
N THR A 247 2.07 2.23 -16.05
CA THR A 247 1.77 3.40 -16.89
C THR A 247 0.45 4.10 -16.53
N HIS A 248 -0.33 3.54 -15.59
CA HIS A 248 -1.58 4.14 -15.13
C HIS A 248 -1.31 5.47 -14.40
N ALA A 249 -2.35 6.29 -14.22
CA ALA A 249 -2.22 7.67 -13.76
C ALA A 249 -1.42 7.83 -12.46
N THR A 250 -1.72 7.04 -11.43
CA THR A 250 -1.05 7.12 -10.11
C THR A 250 0.45 6.79 -10.18
N PRO A 251 0.89 5.62 -10.68
CA PRO A 251 2.31 5.34 -10.80
C PRO A 251 3.01 6.28 -11.79
N ALA A 252 2.37 6.60 -12.92
CA ALA A 252 2.93 7.52 -13.91
C ALA A 252 3.19 8.92 -13.35
N ALA A 253 2.35 9.45 -12.46
CA ALA A 253 2.56 10.76 -11.84
C ALA A 253 3.80 10.85 -10.92
N THR A 254 4.46 9.73 -10.65
CA THR A 254 5.76 9.74 -9.96
C THR A 254 6.93 10.07 -10.89
N TYR A 255 6.83 9.82 -12.20
CA TYR A 255 7.98 9.92 -13.12
C TYR A 255 7.66 10.66 -14.44
N ALA A 256 6.44 10.57 -14.96
CA ALA A 256 6.07 11.07 -16.27
C ALA A 256 5.61 12.54 -16.24
N LYS A 257 5.75 13.20 -17.40
CA LYS A 257 5.19 14.51 -17.75
C LYS A 257 4.32 14.33 -18.99
N SER A 258 3.00 14.31 -18.83
CA SER A 258 2.07 14.03 -19.93
C SER A 258 0.87 14.99 -19.95
N ALA A 259 0.52 15.44 -21.15
CA ALA A 259 -0.69 16.23 -21.39
C ALA A 259 -1.97 15.37 -21.35
N ASP A 260 -1.86 14.05 -21.38
CA ASP A 260 -3.00 13.16 -21.21
C ASP A 260 -2.56 11.86 -20.51
N ARG A 261 -3.25 11.52 -19.42
CA ARG A 261 -3.03 10.27 -18.70
C ARG A 261 -3.27 9.01 -19.54
N ASN A 262 -3.99 9.12 -20.65
CA ASN A 262 -4.27 7.99 -21.52
C ASN A 262 -3.17 7.72 -22.54
N TRP A 263 -2.12 8.54 -22.63
CA TRP A 263 -0.97 8.28 -23.52
C TRP A 263 -0.01 7.24 -22.89
N GLU A 264 -0.57 6.09 -22.48
CA GLU A 264 0.18 5.00 -21.84
C GLU A 264 1.25 4.43 -22.78
N ASP A 265 0.91 4.26 -24.07
CA ASP A 265 1.87 4.02 -25.14
C ASP A 265 1.55 4.83 -26.42
N VAL A 266 2.43 4.74 -27.42
CA VAL A 266 2.34 5.47 -28.70
C VAL A 266 1.04 5.22 -29.49
N SER A 267 0.38 4.08 -29.28
CA SER A 267 -0.88 3.73 -29.95
C SER A 267 -2.09 4.51 -29.44
N ASP A 268 -2.01 5.04 -28.22
CA ASP A 268 -3.05 5.89 -27.62
C ASP A 268 -2.87 7.38 -27.97
N MET A 269 -1.76 7.73 -28.62
CA MET A 269 -1.40 9.11 -28.91
C MET A 269 -1.96 9.59 -30.26
N PRO A 270 -2.43 10.85 -30.34
CA PRO A 270 -2.72 11.49 -31.62
C PRO A 270 -1.46 11.56 -32.50
N ALA A 271 -1.63 11.30 -33.80
CA ALA A 271 -0.51 11.32 -34.76
C ALA A 271 0.27 12.65 -34.78
N ASP A 272 -0.42 13.78 -34.56
CA ASP A 272 0.21 15.10 -34.51
C ASP A 272 1.09 15.26 -33.25
N ALA A 273 0.73 14.65 -32.12
CA ALA A 273 1.55 14.64 -30.91
C ALA A 273 2.80 13.79 -31.13
N VAL A 274 2.66 12.59 -31.71
CA VAL A 274 3.81 11.74 -32.06
C VAL A 274 4.74 12.46 -33.04
N ALA A 275 4.20 13.12 -34.07
CA ALA A 275 4.99 13.88 -35.04
C ALA A 275 5.68 15.11 -34.44
N ALA A 276 5.13 15.67 -33.35
CA ALA A 276 5.74 16.76 -32.59
C ALA A 276 6.86 16.30 -31.64
N GLY A 277 7.11 14.98 -31.53
CA GLY A 277 8.15 14.40 -30.69
C GLY A 277 7.72 14.17 -29.25
N CYS A 278 6.42 14.11 -28.99
CA CYS A 278 5.88 13.81 -27.68
C CYS A 278 6.15 12.35 -27.32
N GLU A 279 6.55 12.13 -26.07
CA GLU A 279 6.92 10.82 -25.58
C GLU A 279 5.76 10.20 -24.78
N ASP A 280 5.43 8.94 -25.08
CA ASP A 280 4.44 8.17 -24.34
C ASP A 280 4.92 7.79 -22.93
N ILE A 281 3.99 7.53 -22.00
CA ILE A 281 4.30 7.28 -20.59
C ILE A 281 5.20 6.04 -20.40
N ALA A 282 5.00 4.96 -21.16
CA ALA A 282 5.87 3.78 -21.09
C ALA A 282 7.32 4.10 -21.52
N SER A 283 7.49 4.87 -22.61
CA SER A 283 8.81 5.34 -23.04
C SER A 283 9.46 6.25 -21.99
N GLN A 284 8.70 7.17 -21.38
CA GLN A 284 9.22 8.05 -20.32
C GLN A 284 9.72 7.26 -19.09
N LEU A 285 9.13 6.11 -18.76
CA LEU A 285 9.64 5.22 -17.70
C LEU A 285 11.02 4.68 -18.05
N VAL A 286 11.15 4.06 -19.24
CA VAL A 286 12.43 3.48 -19.69
C VAL A 286 13.51 4.55 -19.90
N ASN A 287 13.08 5.77 -20.23
CA ASN A 287 13.95 6.92 -20.43
C ASN A 287 14.08 7.83 -19.21
N PHE A 288 13.57 7.42 -18.04
CA PHE A 288 13.53 8.25 -16.83
C PHE A 288 14.86 8.93 -16.52
N GLU A 289 15.94 8.17 -16.38
CA GLU A 289 17.31 8.66 -16.12
C GLU A 289 17.70 9.75 -17.12
N SER A 290 17.70 9.41 -18.41
CA SER A 290 18.07 10.33 -19.49
C SER A 290 17.16 11.56 -19.59
N ASN A 291 15.88 11.42 -19.27
CA ASN A 291 14.92 12.52 -19.30
C ASN A 291 15.13 13.47 -18.12
N LEU A 292 15.47 12.94 -16.95
CA LEU A 292 15.77 13.72 -15.76
C LEU A 292 17.09 14.49 -15.93
N GLU A 293 18.15 13.82 -16.39
CA GLU A 293 19.43 14.45 -16.72
C GLU A 293 19.30 15.54 -17.79
N ALA A 294 18.45 15.32 -18.81
CA ALA A 294 18.23 16.31 -19.86
C ALA A 294 17.57 17.59 -19.34
N ARG A 295 16.80 17.52 -18.25
CA ARG A 295 16.13 18.68 -17.64
C ARG A 295 17.06 19.50 -16.74
N PHE A 296 18.12 18.90 -16.21
CA PHE A 296 19.02 19.52 -15.25
C PHE A 296 20.48 19.41 -15.67
N THR A 297 21.10 20.54 -16.00
CA THR A 297 22.47 20.56 -16.53
C THR A 297 23.47 20.06 -15.51
N GLY A 298 24.19 18.99 -15.83
CA GLY A 298 25.26 18.44 -14.99
C GLY A 298 24.78 17.44 -13.93
N LEU A 299 23.48 17.13 -13.90
CA LEU A 299 22.93 16.04 -13.12
C LEU A 299 23.40 14.69 -13.68
N ASP A 300 23.72 13.76 -12.78
CA ASP A 300 24.13 12.38 -13.05
C ASP A 300 23.38 11.52 -12.03
N VAL A 301 22.37 10.79 -12.49
CA VAL A 301 21.48 9.93 -11.69
C VAL A 301 21.55 8.52 -12.25
N ASP A 302 21.18 7.50 -11.48
CA ASP A 302 21.34 6.11 -11.91
C ASP A 302 20.01 5.43 -12.31
N GLY A 303 18.88 6.10 -12.06
CA GLY A 303 17.55 5.71 -12.46
C GLY A 303 16.92 4.67 -11.53
N ILE A 304 15.60 4.57 -11.59
CA ILE A 304 14.74 3.84 -10.63
C ILE A 304 15.17 2.38 -10.36
N GLU A 305 15.37 2.04 -9.08
CA GLU A 305 15.79 0.71 -8.63
C GLU A 305 14.67 -0.33 -8.71
N VAL A 306 13.44 0.02 -8.31
CA VAL A 306 12.34 -0.95 -8.23
C VAL A 306 11.09 -0.43 -8.95
N MET A 307 10.65 -1.16 -9.96
CA MET A 307 9.38 -0.92 -10.64
C MET A 307 8.57 -2.21 -10.66
N PHE A 308 7.41 -2.24 -9.99
CA PHE A 308 6.56 -3.42 -9.92
C PHE A 308 5.11 -3.09 -10.26
N GLY A 309 4.52 -3.80 -11.23
CA GLY A 309 3.08 -3.75 -11.47
C GLY A 309 2.67 -4.53 -12.69
N GLY A 310 1.54 -4.17 -13.31
CA GLY A 310 1.10 -4.70 -14.59
C GLY A 310 1.45 -3.78 -15.76
N GLY A 311 0.81 -4.01 -16.92
CA GLY A 311 0.81 -3.10 -18.06
C GLY A 311 1.77 -3.51 -19.17
N ARG A 312 2.16 -4.77 -19.19
CA ARG A 312 3.17 -5.34 -20.12
C ARG A 312 2.88 -5.03 -21.59
N ARG A 313 1.61 -4.96 -21.99
CA ARG A 313 1.18 -4.57 -23.35
C ARG A 313 1.74 -3.23 -23.84
N HIS A 314 1.91 -2.25 -22.95
CA HIS A 314 2.35 -0.90 -23.31
C HIS A 314 3.86 -0.83 -23.63
N PHE A 315 4.59 -1.91 -23.30
CA PHE A 315 6.04 -2.03 -23.49
C PHE A 315 6.41 -2.93 -24.68
N LEU A 316 5.48 -3.75 -25.17
CA LEU A 316 5.74 -4.74 -26.21
C LEU A 316 5.26 -4.26 -27.60
N PRO A 317 5.96 -4.62 -28.69
CA PRO A 317 5.49 -4.39 -30.05
C PRO A 317 4.13 -5.05 -30.30
N LYS A 318 3.31 -4.45 -31.16
CA LYS A 318 2.05 -5.03 -31.65
C LYS A 318 2.27 -6.20 -32.63
N ASP A 319 2.91 -7.25 -32.14
CA ASP A 319 3.28 -8.47 -32.85
C ASP A 319 3.18 -9.69 -31.92
N ALA A 320 2.42 -10.70 -32.34
CA ALA A 320 2.23 -11.94 -31.58
C ALA A 320 3.53 -12.71 -31.28
N ALA A 321 4.62 -12.42 -31.99
CA ALA A 321 5.93 -12.97 -31.70
C ALA A 321 6.49 -12.56 -30.32
N PHE A 322 5.95 -11.49 -29.72
CA PHE A 322 6.35 -10.96 -28.41
C PHE A 322 5.41 -11.37 -27.28
N ASN A 323 4.35 -12.15 -27.56
CA ASN A 323 3.43 -12.60 -26.52
C ASN A 323 4.16 -13.44 -25.46
N THR A 324 3.87 -13.13 -24.21
CA THR A 324 4.20 -13.93 -23.03
C THR A 324 3.30 -15.16 -22.92
N GLY A 325 3.67 -16.09 -22.03
CA GLY A 325 2.97 -17.37 -21.88
C GLY A 325 1.57 -17.26 -21.29
N ASP A 326 1.29 -16.16 -20.57
CA ASP A 326 0.03 -15.79 -19.92
C ASP A 326 -0.78 -14.75 -20.69
N ALA A 327 -0.35 -14.34 -21.87
CA ALA A 327 -1.07 -13.38 -22.71
C ALA A 327 -2.55 -13.80 -22.90
N VAL A 328 -3.47 -12.89 -22.57
CA VAL A 328 -4.92 -13.11 -22.73
C VAL A 328 -5.38 -12.65 -24.11
N SER A 329 -4.71 -11.66 -24.68
CA SER A 329 -4.97 -11.18 -26.04
C SER A 329 -4.27 -12.03 -27.11
N SER A 330 -4.84 -12.05 -28.32
CA SER A 330 -4.18 -12.71 -29.47
C SER A 330 -2.84 -12.05 -29.84
N ILE A 331 -2.71 -10.76 -29.58
CA ILE A 331 -1.48 -9.96 -29.67
C ILE A 331 -1.44 -9.17 -28.38
N GLU A 332 -0.45 -9.43 -27.53
CA GLU A 332 -0.31 -8.82 -26.21
C GLU A 332 0.13 -7.36 -26.31
N GLY A 333 1.16 -7.08 -27.10
CA GLY A 333 1.71 -5.73 -27.23
C GLY A 333 0.80 -4.78 -28.00
N ASP A 334 0.77 -3.52 -27.58
CA ASP A 334 -0.01 -2.47 -28.22
C ASP A 334 0.85 -1.47 -29.01
N ARG A 335 2.17 -1.44 -28.78
CA ARG A 335 3.06 -0.44 -29.40
C ARG A 335 3.07 -0.53 -30.93
N THR A 336 2.71 0.58 -31.57
CA THR A 336 2.62 0.69 -33.04
C THR A 336 3.91 1.16 -33.72
N ASP A 337 4.95 1.47 -32.94
CA ASP A 337 6.27 1.90 -33.43
C ASP A 337 7.27 0.75 -33.60
N GLY A 338 6.88 -0.47 -33.22
CA GLY A 338 7.71 -1.67 -33.32
C GLY A 338 8.82 -1.76 -32.27
N ARG A 339 8.81 -0.90 -31.25
CA ARG A 339 9.79 -0.92 -30.16
C ARG A 339 9.42 -1.95 -29.11
N ASP A 340 10.44 -2.64 -28.60
CA ASP A 340 10.34 -3.49 -27.40
C ASP A 340 11.05 -2.76 -26.26
N LEU A 341 10.25 -2.04 -25.47
CA LEU A 341 10.75 -1.24 -24.37
C LEU A 341 11.32 -2.09 -23.23
N THR A 342 10.88 -3.34 -23.10
CA THR A 342 11.44 -4.26 -22.09
C THR A 342 12.88 -4.62 -22.45
N ALA A 343 13.13 -4.91 -23.73
CA ALA A 343 14.47 -5.17 -24.24
C ALA A 343 15.35 -3.90 -24.23
N GLU A 344 14.79 -2.73 -24.53
CA GLU A 344 15.51 -1.45 -24.42
C GLU A 344 15.94 -1.16 -22.98
N TRP A 345 15.05 -1.37 -22.00
CA TRP A 345 15.37 -1.24 -20.57
C TRP A 345 16.47 -2.20 -20.13
N GLN A 346 16.41 -3.47 -20.52
CA GLN A 346 17.46 -4.46 -20.22
C GLN A 346 18.80 -4.13 -20.89
N ALA A 347 18.78 -3.52 -22.08
CA ALA A 347 20.00 -3.08 -22.75
C ALA A 347 20.64 -1.89 -22.04
N LYS A 348 19.82 -1.00 -21.46
CA LYS A 348 20.27 0.15 -20.67
C LYS A 348 20.85 -0.31 -19.33
N TYR A 349 20.12 -1.16 -18.62
CA TYR A 349 20.49 -1.66 -17.30
C TYR A 349 20.90 -3.14 -17.39
N SER A 350 22.11 -3.40 -17.87
CA SER A 350 22.59 -4.78 -18.12
C SER A 350 22.71 -5.67 -16.87
N ALA A 351 22.78 -5.08 -15.67
CA ALA A 351 22.72 -5.79 -14.38
C ALA A 351 21.29 -5.87 -13.80
N GLY A 352 20.35 -5.15 -14.42
CA GLY A 352 18.94 -5.13 -14.03
C GLY A 352 18.21 -6.42 -14.38
N GLN A 353 17.20 -6.75 -13.59
CA GLN A 353 16.38 -7.95 -13.77
C GLN A 353 14.99 -7.55 -14.26
N TYR A 354 14.60 -8.05 -15.44
CA TYR A 354 13.22 -7.97 -15.91
C TYR A 354 12.48 -9.24 -15.50
N VAL A 355 11.37 -9.11 -14.78
CA VAL A 355 10.57 -10.22 -14.24
C VAL A 355 9.12 -10.09 -14.68
N ILE A 356 8.45 -11.22 -14.93
CA ILE A 356 7.07 -11.22 -15.46
C ILE A 356 6.11 -12.10 -14.69
N ASP A 357 6.60 -12.88 -13.72
CA ASP A 357 5.84 -13.90 -13.02
C ASP A 357 6.33 -14.08 -11.57
N GLN A 358 5.59 -14.88 -10.79
CA GLN A 358 5.94 -15.22 -9.41
C GLN A 358 7.32 -15.88 -9.32
N ALA A 359 7.67 -16.77 -10.26
CA ALA A 359 8.94 -17.50 -10.20
C ALA A 359 10.14 -16.57 -10.38
N GLY A 360 10.06 -15.61 -11.31
CA GLY A 360 11.05 -14.56 -11.50
C GLY A 360 11.12 -13.62 -10.29
N PHE A 361 9.96 -13.26 -9.72
CA PHE A 361 9.89 -12.46 -8.50
C PHE A 361 10.58 -13.14 -7.30
N ASP A 362 10.30 -14.42 -7.07
CA ASP A 362 10.90 -15.20 -5.99
C ASP A 362 12.42 -15.35 -6.14
N ALA A 363 12.91 -15.37 -7.39
CA ALA A 363 14.33 -15.48 -7.70
C ALA A 363 15.13 -14.18 -7.47
N ILE A 364 14.46 -13.03 -7.25
CA ILE A 364 15.13 -11.77 -6.92
C ILE A 364 15.90 -11.94 -5.61
N ASN A 365 17.22 -11.79 -5.69
CA ASN A 365 18.09 -11.69 -4.52
C ASN A 365 18.18 -10.21 -4.09
N PRO A 366 17.47 -9.79 -3.04
CA PRO A 366 17.41 -8.37 -2.70
C PRO A 366 18.77 -7.80 -2.29
N ALA A 367 19.67 -8.61 -1.73
CA ALA A 367 20.99 -8.15 -1.27
C ALA A 367 21.97 -7.79 -2.41
N THR A 368 21.67 -8.15 -3.65
CA THR A 368 22.58 -7.94 -4.79
C THR A 368 21.91 -7.39 -6.04
N THR A 369 20.58 -7.22 -6.01
CA THR A 369 19.84 -6.71 -7.17
C THR A 369 19.96 -5.20 -7.19
N GLU A 370 20.60 -4.66 -8.22
CA GLU A 370 20.73 -3.21 -8.39
C GLU A 370 19.42 -2.61 -8.90
N ARG A 371 18.80 -3.24 -9.91
CA ARG A 371 17.55 -2.79 -10.51
C ARG A 371 16.64 -3.95 -10.84
N VAL A 372 15.34 -3.75 -10.66
CA VAL A 372 14.33 -4.72 -11.04
C VAL A 372 13.11 -4.04 -11.65
N PHE A 373 12.71 -4.55 -12.80
CA PHE A 373 11.51 -4.15 -13.50
C PHE A 373 10.57 -5.35 -13.64
N GLY A 374 9.49 -5.35 -12.87
CA GLY A 374 8.48 -6.39 -12.84
C GLY A 374 7.18 -5.96 -13.50
N LEU A 375 6.81 -6.67 -14.58
CA LEU A 375 5.53 -6.50 -15.27
C LEU A 375 4.77 -7.82 -15.21
N PHE A 376 3.89 -7.97 -14.22
CA PHE A 376 3.31 -9.27 -13.85
C PHE A 376 2.04 -9.62 -14.63
N ASN A 377 1.44 -8.68 -15.36
CA ASN A 377 0.26 -8.94 -16.19
C ASN A 377 0.28 -8.11 -17.49
N GLU A 378 -0.39 -8.63 -18.53
CA GLU A 378 -0.66 -7.94 -19.79
C GLU A 378 -1.24 -6.53 -19.57
N SER A 379 -2.23 -6.41 -18.68
CA SER A 379 -2.88 -5.15 -18.29
C SER A 379 -2.68 -4.90 -16.79
N HIS A 380 -3.69 -4.44 -16.05
CA HIS A 380 -3.63 -4.40 -14.60
C HIS A 380 -3.32 -5.79 -14.03
N MET A 381 -2.71 -5.85 -12.85
CA MET A 381 -2.63 -7.10 -12.10
C MET A 381 -4.04 -7.58 -11.73
N ARG A 382 -4.16 -8.87 -11.41
CA ARG A 382 -5.41 -9.48 -10.95
C ARG A 382 -5.91 -8.78 -9.67
N TYR A 383 -7.22 -8.84 -9.41
CA TYR A 383 -7.74 -8.49 -8.09
C TYR A 383 -7.17 -9.46 -7.07
N GLU A 384 -6.97 -9.05 -5.81
CA GLU A 384 -6.49 -10.00 -4.79
C GLU A 384 -7.41 -11.22 -4.65
N ALA A 385 -8.73 -11.03 -4.87
CA ALA A 385 -9.72 -12.11 -4.82
C ALA A 385 -9.52 -13.22 -5.86
N ASN A 386 -8.84 -12.93 -6.98
CA ASN A 386 -8.58 -13.89 -8.06
C ASN A 386 -7.11 -13.98 -8.47
N ARG A 387 -6.19 -13.38 -7.71
CA ARG A 387 -4.74 -13.39 -7.98
C ARG A 387 -4.15 -14.79 -8.08
N SER A 388 -4.59 -15.71 -7.22
CA SER A 388 -4.13 -17.11 -7.24
C SER A 388 -4.54 -17.89 -8.49
N GLU A 389 -5.43 -17.33 -9.32
CA GLU A 389 -5.86 -17.93 -10.58
C GLU A 389 -5.01 -17.49 -11.77
N ASP A 390 -4.01 -16.63 -11.56
CA ASP A 390 -3.10 -16.25 -12.62
C ASP A 390 -2.29 -17.45 -13.14
N ALA A 391 -2.08 -17.49 -14.46
CA ALA A 391 -1.49 -18.65 -15.13
C ALA A 391 0.01 -18.81 -14.83
N LEU A 392 0.74 -17.72 -14.67
CA LEU A 392 2.16 -17.72 -14.28
C LEU A 392 2.37 -17.31 -12.83
N GLY A 393 1.32 -16.81 -12.18
CA GLY A 393 1.33 -16.34 -10.81
C GLY A 393 1.80 -14.90 -10.72
N GLU A 394 1.20 -14.15 -9.81
CA GLU A 394 1.53 -12.76 -9.54
C GLU A 394 1.82 -12.56 -8.05
N PRO A 395 2.89 -11.82 -7.69
CA PRO A 395 3.15 -11.48 -6.29
C PRO A 395 2.04 -10.60 -5.73
N SER A 396 1.72 -10.79 -4.45
CA SER A 396 0.78 -9.91 -3.76
C SER A 396 1.39 -8.52 -3.54
N LEU A 397 0.55 -7.51 -3.27
CA LEU A 397 1.05 -6.17 -2.93
C LEU A 397 1.95 -6.21 -1.68
N THR A 398 1.61 -7.06 -0.70
CA THR A 398 2.45 -7.30 0.49
C THR A 398 3.82 -7.86 0.11
N GLU A 399 3.87 -8.86 -0.78
CA GLU A 399 5.12 -9.47 -1.24
C GLU A 399 5.98 -8.46 -2.00
N MET A 400 5.40 -7.73 -2.96
CA MET A 400 6.07 -6.68 -3.71
C MET A 400 6.65 -5.60 -2.79
N THR A 401 5.87 -5.15 -1.80
CA THR A 401 6.29 -4.13 -0.83
C THR A 401 7.50 -4.58 -0.02
N ALA A 402 7.44 -5.78 0.56
CA ALA A 402 8.54 -6.31 1.36
C ALA A 402 9.82 -6.47 0.53
N LYS A 403 9.71 -7.06 -0.68
CA LYS A 403 10.85 -7.25 -1.57
C LYS A 403 11.46 -5.92 -2.02
N ALA A 404 10.64 -4.92 -2.34
CA ALA A 404 11.11 -3.60 -2.74
C ALA A 404 11.90 -2.93 -1.62
N ILE A 405 11.38 -2.96 -0.38
CA ILE A 405 12.11 -2.41 0.78
C ILE A 405 13.46 -3.11 0.94
N ASP A 406 13.51 -4.45 0.86
CA ASP A 406 14.77 -5.19 0.98
C ASP A 406 15.80 -4.83 -0.12
N VAL A 407 15.34 -4.49 -1.33
CA VAL A 407 16.23 -4.03 -2.43
C VAL A 407 16.70 -2.59 -2.19
N LEU A 408 15.78 -1.70 -1.83
CA LEU A 408 16.04 -0.26 -1.66
C LEU A 408 16.87 0.07 -0.41
N ASP A 409 16.75 -0.72 0.65
CA ASP A 409 17.46 -0.50 1.92
C ASP A 409 18.99 -0.77 1.82
N ASN A 410 19.46 -1.28 0.68
CA ASN A 410 20.89 -1.41 0.42
C ASN A 410 21.61 -0.06 0.21
N ASN A 411 20.87 1.05 0.09
CA ASN A 411 21.43 2.38 -0.03
C ASN A 411 21.53 3.10 1.33
N ASP A 412 22.75 3.47 1.72
CA ASP A 412 23.03 4.17 2.97
C ASP A 412 22.39 5.58 3.03
N GLU A 413 22.13 6.21 1.88
CA GLU A 413 21.41 7.48 1.79
C GLU A 413 19.89 7.33 2.00
N GLY A 414 19.37 6.10 1.91
CA GLY A 414 17.96 5.77 2.12
C GLY A 414 17.17 5.70 0.82
N PHE A 415 15.85 5.67 0.96
CA PHE A 415 14.97 5.48 -0.19
C PHE A 415 13.66 6.27 -0.17
N PHE A 416 13.08 6.46 -1.35
CA PHE A 416 11.69 6.84 -1.55
C PHE A 416 10.93 5.69 -2.22
N LEU A 417 9.80 5.30 -1.64
CA LEU A 417 8.95 4.24 -2.16
C LEU A 417 7.49 4.71 -2.26
N MET A 418 6.91 4.59 -3.44
CA MET A 418 5.46 4.74 -3.65
C MET A 418 4.83 3.36 -3.82
N VAL A 419 3.76 3.09 -3.07
CA VAL A 419 3.02 1.82 -3.12
C VAL A 419 1.54 2.08 -3.34
N GLU A 420 0.99 1.55 -4.44
CA GLU A 420 -0.40 1.72 -4.81
C GLU A 420 -1.18 0.38 -4.80
N SER A 421 -2.35 0.38 -4.19
CA SER A 421 -3.39 -0.62 -4.47
C SER A 421 -4.43 -0.03 -5.44
N GLY A 422 -4.14 -0.12 -6.74
CA GLY A 422 -4.96 0.47 -7.80
C GLY A 422 -6.23 -0.33 -8.11
N ARG A 423 -6.34 -1.58 -7.65
CA ARG A 423 -7.52 -2.43 -7.88
C ARG A 423 -8.67 -2.13 -6.91
N ILE A 424 -8.47 -1.32 -5.88
CA ILE A 424 -9.56 -0.82 -5.01
C ILE A 424 -10.55 0.01 -5.85
N ASP A 425 -10.05 1.03 -6.55
CA ASP A 425 -10.80 1.89 -7.47
C ASP A 425 -11.52 1.08 -8.56
N HIS A 426 -10.79 0.20 -9.25
CA HIS A 426 -11.39 -0.65 -10.29
C HIS A 426 -12.54 -1.51 -9.75
N GLY A 427 -12.42 -2.05 -8.54
CA GLY A 427 -13.49 -2.80 -7.88
C GLY A 427 -14.74 -1.95 -7.66
N HIS A 428 -14.56 -0.69 -7.24
CA HIS A 428 -15.66 0.26 -7.11
C HIS A 428 -16.28 0.65 -8.45
N HIS A 429 -15.47 0.95 -9.46
CA HIS A 429 -15.90 1.24 -10.82
C HIS A 429 -16.76 0.13 -11.44
N ALA A 430 -16.41 -1.13 -11.19
CA ALA A 430 -17.18 -2.30 -11.60
C ALA A 430 -18.47 -2.51 -10.77
N GLY A 431 -18.66 -1.78 -9.66
CA GLY A 431 -19.78 -1.94 -8.73
C GLY A 431 -19.64 -3.17 -7.83
N SER A 432 -18.42 -3.67 -7.63
CA SER A 432 -18.11 -4.85 -6.82
C SER A 432 -17.42 -4.43 -5.51
N ALA A 433 -18.22 -4.26 -4.46
CA ALA A 433 -17.70 -4.01 -3.12
C ALA A 433 -16.81 -5.17 -2.63
N TYR A 434 -17.11 -6.44 -2.98
CA TYR A 434 -16.30 -7.58 -2.54
C TYR A 434 -14.83 -7.42 -2.96
N ASN A 435 -14.58 -7.17 -4.24
CA ASN A 435 -13.23 -6.95 -4.76
C ASN A 435 -12.57 -5.71 -4.15
N ALA A 436 -13.26 -4.55 -4.16
CA ALA A 436 -12.70 -3.31 -3.61
C ALA A 436 -12.27 -3.46 -2.13
N LEU A 437 -13.09 -4.14 -1.31
CA LEU A 437 -12.77 -4.37 0.10
C LEU A 437 -11.66 -5.43 0.27
N THR A 438 -11.61 -6.45 -0.58
CA THR A 438 -10.55 -7.48 -0.54
C THR A 438 -9.18 -6.87 -0.86
N ASP A 439 -9.10 -6.04 -1.90
CA ASP A 439 -7.87 -5.30 -2.25
C ASP A 439 -7.49 -4.25 -1.18
N THR A 440 -8.48 -3.67 -0.48
CA THR A 440 -8.21 -2.80 0.69
C THR A 440 -7.60 -3.57 1.86
N ILE A 441 -8.04 -4.81 2.09
CA ILE A 441 -7.48 -5.67 3.14
C ILE A 441 -6.04 -6.05 2.80
N GLU A 442 -5.75 -6.37 1.54
CA GLU A 442 -4.39 -6.63 1.08
C GLU A 442 -3.49 -5.39 1.16
N PHE A 443 -4.01 -4.21 0.81
CA PHE A 443 -3.33 -2.94 1.03
C PHE A 443 -2.97 -2.72 2.51
N ALA A 444 -3.88 -3.02 3.43
CA ALA A 444 -3.58 -2.95 4.86
C ALA A 444 -2.48 -3.94 5.29
N LYS A 445 -2.39 -5.12 4.69
CA LYS A 445 -1.29 -6.06 4.95
C LYS A 445 0.06 -5.54 4.41
N ALA A 446 0.06 -4.91 3.24
CA ALA A 446 1.26 -4.29 2.67
C ALA A 446 1.80 -3.15 3.56
N VAL A 447 0.90 -2.30 4.09
CA VAL A 447 1.27 -1.28 5.09
C VAL A 447 1.88 -1.92 6.34
N ASP A 448 1.28 -3.00 6.86
CA ASP A 448 1.81 -3.70 8.05
C ASP A 448 3.19 -4.32 7.78
N ALA A 449 3.43 -4.85 6.58
CA ALA A 449 4.72 -5.35 6.17
C ALA A 449 5.79 -4.26 6.10
N ALA A 450 5.48 -3.09 5.53
CA ALA A 450 6.41 -1.96 5.51
C ALA A 450 6.75 -1.44 6.92
N VAL A 451 5.76 -1.35 7.81
CA VAL A 451 5.99 -0.97 9.22
C VAL A 451 6.93 -1.96 9.93
N LYS A 452 6.83 -3.26 9.62
CA LYS A 452 7.70 -4.31 10.18
C LYS A 452 9.09 -4.32 9.56
N ALA A 453 9.21 -3.93 8.30
CA ALA A 453 10.45 -3.96 7.54
C ALA A 453 11.33 -2.70 7.72
N THR A 454 10.85 -1.67 8.41
CA THR A 454 11.53 -0.36 8.52
C THR A 454 11.69 0.10 9.96
N ASN A 455 12.63 1.02 10.19
CA ASN A 455 12.80 1.67 11.48
C ASN A 455 12.01 3.00 11.52
N LEU A 456 10.99 3.08 12.39
CA LEU A 456 10.16 4.28 12.49
C LEU A 456 10.89 5.50 13.10
N GLU A 457 12.12 5.35 13.60
CA GLU A 457 12.95 6.49 14.00
C GLU A 457 13.50 7.28 12.80
N ASP A 458 13.69 6.63 11.65
CA ASP A 458 14.25 7.24 10.43
C ASP A 458 13.36 7.05 9.18
N THR A 459 12.19 6.44 9.32
CA THR A 459 11.28 6.18 8.19
C THR A 459 9.93 6.85 8.39
N LEU A 460 9.57 7.75 7.48
CA LEU A 460 8.22 8.31 7.39
C LEU A 460 7.34 7.37 6.54
N ILE A 461 6.20 6.95 7.09
CA ILE A 461 5.17 6.22 6.35
C ILE A 461 3.88 7.02 6.36
N ILE A 462 3.36 7.33 5.17
CA ILE A 462 2.06 7.98 4.95
C ILE A 462 1.14 7.00 4.24
N VAL A 463 -0.10 6.87 4.71
CA VAL A 463 -1.17 6.11 4.07
C VAL A 463 -2.31 7.05 3.75
N THR A 464 -2.78 7.06 2.51
CA THR A 464 -3.86 7.92 2.07
C THR A 464 -4.59 7.33 0.86
N ALA A 465 -5.51 8.12 0.31
CA ALA A 465 -6.16 7.87 -0.97
C ALA A 465 -5.97 9.09 -1.86
N ASP A 466 -6.12 8.87 -3.15
CA ASP A 466 -6.14 9.93 -4.14
C ASP A 466 -7.53 10.58 -4.25
N HIS A 467 -8.60 9.77 -4.17
CA HIS A 467 -10.00 10.18 -4.08
C HIS A 467 -10.90 9.11 -3.43
N SER A 468 -12.22 9.34 -3.42
CA SER A 468 -13.23 8.41 -2.91
C SER A 468 -14.12 7.89 -4.05
N HIS A 469 -15.19 7.17 -3.70
CA HIS A 469 -16.22 6.65 -4.59
C HIS A 469 -17.61 6.98 -4.08
N VAL A 470 -18.64 6.89 -4.93
CA VAL A 470 -20.04 7.02 -4.50
C VAL A 470 -20.57 5.76 -3.80
N PHE A 471 -19.65 5.07 -3.10
CA PHE A 471 -19.84 3.91 -2.25
C PHE A 471 -20.37 4.30 -0.88
N THR A 472 -21.46 3.68 -0.48
CA THR A 472 -22.21 4.04 0.73
C THR A 472 -22.36 2.86 1.66
N ILE A 473 -22.41 3.17 2.97
CA ILE A 473 -22.84 2.24 4.02
C ILE A 473 -24.15 2.79 4.58
N ALA A 474 -25.22 2.01 4.47
CA ALA A 474 -26.59 2.43 4.71
C ALA A 474 -27.32 1.52 5.71
N GLY A 475 -28.51 1.98 6.13
CA GLY A 475 -29.41 1.25 7.00
C GLY A 475 -29.04 1.30 8.48
N TYR A 476 -29.67 0.39 9.24
CA TYR A 476 -29.44 0.22 10.67
C TYR A 476 -29.16 -1.27 10.99
N PRO A 477 -28.12 -1.86 10.37
CA PRO A 477 -27.76 -3.25 10.64
C PRO A 477 -27.32 -3.42 12.10
N LYS A 478 -27.59 -4.59 12.68
CA LYS A 478 -27.09 -4.97 13.99
C LYS A 478 -25.57 -5.11 13.95
N ARG A 479 -24.91 -4.89 15.09
CA ARG A 479 -23.48 -5.16 15.23
C ARG A 479 -23.18 -6.63 14.87
N GLY A 480 -22.17 -6.86 14.05
CA GLY A 480 -21.85 -8.18 13.53
C GLY A 480 -22.69 -8.64 12.34
N ASN A 481 -23.50 -7.75 11.74
CA ASN A 481 -24.13 -8.03 10.45
C ASN A 481 -23.05 -8.09 9.36
N PRO A 482 -23.06 -9.09 8.45
CA PRO A 482 -22.13 -9.14 7.34
C PRO A 482 -22.14 -7.81 6.57
N ILE A 483 -20.98 -7.21 6.34
CA ILE A 483 -20.90 -5.88 5.72
C ILE A 483 -21.40 -5.88 4.27
N LEU A 484 -21.17 -6.99 3.55
CA LEU A 484 -21.71 -7.24 2.21
C LEU A 484 -23.15 -7.80 2.24
N GLY A 485 -23.68 -8.04 3.44
CA GLY A 485 -24.99 -8.64 3.64
C GLY A 485 -26.15 -7.67 3.45
N LYS A 486 -27.36 -8.24 3.52
CA LYS A 486 -28.60 -7.49 3.69
C LYS A 486 -28.63 -6.84 5.08
N VAL A 487 -29.38 -5.76 5.22
CA VAL A 487 -29.57 -5.12 6.53
C VAL A 487 -30.42 -6.02 7.42
N VAL A 488 -29.87 -6.52 8.53
CA VAL A 488 -30.65 -7.16 9.61
C VAL A 488 -30.64 -6.25 10.84
N SER A 489 -31.79 -5.71 11.22
CA SER A 489 -31.87 -4.77 12.35
C SER A 489 -31.71 -5.43 13.73
N VAL A 490 -31.32 -4.64 14.72
CA VAL A 490 -31.17 -5.08 16.12
C VAL A 490 -32.43 -5.77 16.63
N GLY A 491 -32.25 -6.95 17.25
CA GLY A 491 -33.35 -7.76 17.78
C GLY A 491 -34.09 -8.60 16.74
N ASN A 492 -33.62 -8.63 15.48
CA ASN A 492 -34.20 -9.44 14.41
C ASN A 492 -33.18 -10.45 13.85
N GLU A 493 -33.73 -11.48 13.21
CA GLU A 493 -32.98 -12.53 12.51
C GLU A 493 -33.15 -12.43 10.99
N GLU A 494 -34.27 -11.86 10.53
CA GLU A 494 -34.60 -11.70 9.12
C GLU A 494 -34.17 -10.33 8.56
N PRO A 495 -33.90 -10.24 7.24
CA PRO A 495 -33.61 -8.98 6.58
C PRO A 495 -34.73 -7.94 6.76
N SER A 496 -34.32 -6.69 7.02
CA SER A 496 -35.20 -5.54 7.02
C SER A 496 -35.69 -5.24 5.60
N LEU A 497 -36.99 -4.97 5.47
CA LEU A 497 -37.62 -4.62 4.21
C LEU A 497 -37.71 -3.09 4.05
N ALA A 498 -37.45 -2.61 2.83
CA ALA A 498 -37.72 -1.23 2.45
C ALA A 498 -39.24 -0.99 2.23
N ALA A 499 -39.62 0.24 1.90
CA ALA A 499 -41.02 0.63 1.74
C ALA A 499 -41.75 -0.07 0.58
N ASP A 500 -41.01 -0.61 -0.38
CA ASP A 500 -41.48 -1.45 -1.49
C ASP A 500 -41.69 -2.92 -1.08
N GLY A 501 -41.36 -3.29 0.15
CA GLY A 501 -41.45 -4.66 0.66
C GLY A 501 -40.28 -5.56 0.28
N LEU A 502 -39.19 -5.01 -0.27
CA LEU A 502 -38.01 -5.77 -0.69
C LEU A 502 -36.82 -5.56 0.27
N PRO A 503 -35.98 -6.59 0.52
CA PRO A 503 -34.76 -6.43 1.31
C PRO A 503 -33.70 -5.62 0.56
N TYR A 504 -32.78 -4.97 1.28
CA TYR A 504 -31.71 -4.16 0.71
C TYR A 504 -30.38 -4.41 1.43
N THR A 505 -29.26 -4.14 0.75
CA THR A 505 -27.90 -4.36 1.26
C THR A 505 -27.44 -3.25 2.19
N THR A 506 -26.52 -3.59 3.10
CA THR A 506 -25.84 -2.61 3.95
C THR A 506 -24.97 -1.67 3.11
N VAL A 507 -24.30 -2.20 2.08
CA VAL A 507 -23.46 -1.39 1.17
C VAL A 507 -24.08 -1.27 -0.22
N GLY A 508 -23.78 -0.18 -0.91
CA GLY A 508 -24.24 0.04 -2.28
C GLY A 508 -23.67 1.32 -2.90
N TYR A 509 -24.01 1.57 -4.17
CA TYR A 509 -23.51 2.70 -4.93
C TYR A 509 -24.63 3.63 -5.38
N THR A 510 -24.31 4.92 -5.54
CA THR A 510 -25.27 5.88 -6.08
C THR A 510 -25.43 5.75 -7.60
N ASN A 511 -24.34 5.47 -8.33
CA ASN A 511 -24.34 5.32 -9.77
C ASN A 511 -23.45 4.15 -10.20
N GLY A 512 -23.47 3.79 -11.49
CA GLY A 512 -22.63 2.72 -12.04
C GLY A 512 -23.44 1.66 -12.79
N ARG A 513 -22.84 0.48 -12.95
CA ARG A 513 -23.40 -0.62 -13.75
C ARG A 513 -24.60 -1.31 -13.10
N GLY A 514 -24.70 -1.19 -11.77
CA GLY A 514 -25.76 -1.76 -10.94
C GLY A 514 -25.75 -3.30 -10.87
N TYR A 515 -26.87 -3.87 -10.43
CA TYR A 515 -26.97 -5.25 -9.96
C TYR A 515 -26.42 -6.32 -10.91
N LYS A 516 -25.66 -7.26 -10.34
CA LYS A 516 -25.29 -8.56 -10.94
C LYS A 516 -25.25 -9.63 -9.84
N ASP A 517 -25.66 -10.84 -10.19
CA ASP A 517 -25.48 -12.05 -9.37
C ASP A 517 -24.75 -13.09 -10.22
N LEU A 518 -23.43 -13.13 -10.09
CA LEU A 518 -22.52 -14.00 -10.84
C LEU A 518 -22.02 -15.16 -9.97
N GLY A 519 -22.68 -15.41 -8.82
CA GLY A 519 -22.27 -16.46 -7.89
C GLY A 519 -20.85 -16.25 -7.35
N SER A 520 -19.97 -17.20 -7.62
CA SER A 520 -18.57 -17.20 -7.13
C SER A 520 -17.57 -16.57 -8.10
N GLU A 521 -18.03 -15.88 -9.15
CA GLU A 521 -17.14 -15.06 -9.98
C GLU A 521 -16.38 -14.07 -9.09
N ASN A 522 -15.07 -14.00 -9.21
CA ASN A 522 -14.20 -13.15 -8.40
C ASN A 522 -13.43 -12.12 -9.25
N ASP A 523 -13.56 -12.18 -10.58
CA ASP A 523 -13.15 -11.10 -11.47
C ASP A 523 -14.28 -10.08 -11.67
N ALA A 524 -14.15 -8.90 -11.05
CA ALA A 524 -15.16 -7.85 -11.20
C ALA A 524 -15.23 -7.30 -12.63
N ASP A 525 -14.17 -7.44 -13.45
CA ASP A 525 -14.12 -6.87 -14.79
C ASP A 525 -15.10 -7.56 -15.76
N VAL A 526 -15.55 -8.78 -15.43
CA VAL A 526 -16.59 -9.50 -16.18
C VAL A 526 -17.85 -8.65 -16.33
N ALA A 527 -18.18 -7.82 -15.33
CA ALA A 527 -19.34 -6.93 -15.38
C ALA A 527 -19.30 -5.92 -16.54
N TYR A 528 -18.11 -5.52 -17.02
CA TYR A 528 -17.97 -4.60 -18.16
C TYR A 528 -18.50 -5.16 -19.48
N SER A 529 -18.50 -6.49 -19.61
CA SER A 529 -19.04 -7.20 -20.79
C SER A 529 -20.56 -7.44 -20.73
N MET A 530 -21.20 -7.08 -19.62
CA MET A 530 -22.62 -7.33 -19.38
C MET A 530 -23.46 -6.06 -19.48
N GLU A 531 -24.78 -6.21 -19.67
CA GLU A 531 -25.72 -5.09 -19.69
C GLU A 531 -25.76 -4.34 -18.34
N ILE A 532 -26.00 -3.03 -18.39
CA ILE A 532 -26.22 -2.20 -17.20
C ILE A 532 -27.61 -2.52 -16.63
N VAL A 533 -27.71 -2.75 -15.31
CA VAL A 533 -28.95 -3.14 -14.62
C VAL A 533 -29.13 -2.27 -13.37
N ASN A 534 -29.97 -1.24 -13.46
CA ASN A 534 -30.22 -0.28 -12.37
C ASN A 534 -31.66 -0.32 -11.82
N ASP A 535 -32.49 -1.27 -12.28
CA ASP A 535 -33.81 -1.51 -11.71
C ASP A 535 -33.69 -2.14 -10.32
N ARG A 536 -34.63 -1.80 -9.43
CA ARG A 536 -34.75 -2.38 -8.09
C ARG A 536 -34.96 -3.89 -8.17
N GLN A 537 -34.12 -4.67 -7.47
CA GLN A 537 -34.17 -6.14 -7.49
C GLN A 537 -34.74 -6.72 -6.20
N ASP A 538 -35.39 -7.88 -6.32
CA ASP A 538 -35.78 -8.68 -5.15
C ASP A 538 -34.60 -9.53 -4.68
N LEU A 539 -33.92 -9.06 -3.65
CA LEU A 539 -32.75 -9.72 -3.09
C LEU A 539 -33.11 -10.85 -2.11
N THR A 540 -34.39 -11.23 -1.94
CA THR A 540 -34.80 -12.21 -0.91
C THR A 540 -33.98 -13.49 -0.96
N THR A 541 -33.81 -14.09 -2.14
CA THR A 541 -33.08 -15.35 -2.34
C THR A 541 -31.64 -15.17 -2.82
N VAL A 542 -31.19 -13.94 -3.06
CA VAL A 542 -29.84 -13.63 -3.57
C VAL A 542 -28.83 -13.72 -2.41
N ASN A 543 -27.69 -14.36 -2.65
CA ASN A 543 -26.57 -14.30 -1.73
C ASN A 543 -25.76 -13.02 -2.00
N THR A 544 -25.99 -11.97 -1.21
CA THR A 544 -25.34 -10.67 -1.45
C THR A 544 -23.89 -10.63 -0.95
N GLU A 545 -23.45 -11.67 -0.23
CA GLU A 545 -22.09 -11.77 0.32
C GLU A 545 -21.13 -12.49 -0.62
N SER A 546 -21.60 -13.02 -1.76
CA SER A 546 -20.74 -13.70 -2.72
C SER A 546 -19.84 -12.74 -3.49
N SER A 547 -18.68 -13.21 -3.93
CA SER A 547 -17.72 -12.43 -4.72
C SER A 547 -18.31 -11.88 -6.01
N GLY A 548 -19.22 -12.62 -6.65
CA GLY A 548 -19.83 -12.23 -7.92
C GLY A 548 -21.07 -11.34 -7.76
N PHE A 549 -21.35 -10.84 -6.55
CA PHE A 549 -22.46 -9.93 -6.32
C PHE A 549 -22.01 -8.48 -6.52
N HIS A 550 -22.56 -7.84 -7.55
CA HIS A 550 -22.38 -6.41 -7.78
C HIS A 550 -23.60 -5.67 -7.23
N GLN A 551 -23.35 -4.63 -6.43
CA GLN A 551 -24.41 -3.93 -5.71
C GLN A 551 -25.36 -3.18 -6.66
N GLU A 552 -26.59 -2.95 -6.21
CA GLU A 552 -27.53 -2.07 -6.91
C GLU A 552 -26.98 -0.64 -6.99
N ALA A 553 -27.30 0.05 -8.09
CA ALA A 553 -26.98 1.46 -8.31
C ALA A 553 -28.21 2.20 -8.84
N LEU A 554 -28.41 3.44 -8.40
CA LEU A 554 -29.59 4.23 -8.78
C LEU A 554 -29.46 4.81 -10.20
N ILE A 555 -28.30 5.41 -10.51
CA ILE A 555 -28.05 6.09 -11.79
C ILE A 555 -27.22 5.16 -12.71
N PRO A 556 -27.74 4.75 -13.87
CA PRO A 556 -27.05 3.79 -14.74
C PRO A 556 -25.89 4.46 -15.48
N LEU A 557 -24.69 3.92 -15.32
CA LEU A 557 -23.47 4.33 -16.02
C LEU A 557 -22.64 3.10 -16.41
N SER A 558 -21.78 3.24 -17.42
CA SER A 558 -20.86 2.19 -17.83
C SER A 558 -19.74 1.94 -16.81
N SER A 559 -19.48 2.89 -15.94
CA SER A 559 -18.59 2.77 -14.79
C SER A 559 -19.21 3.57 -13.66
N GLU A 560 -19.09 3.08 -12.43
CA GLU A 560 -19.33 3.92 -11.27
C GLU A 560 -18.33 5.09 -11.25
N THR A 561 -18.69 6.22 -10.66
CA THR A 561 -17.85 7.42 -10.63
C THR A 561 -17.11 7.58 -9.30
N HIS A 562 -15.93 8.19 -9.32
CA HIS A 562 -15.32 8.74 -8.11
C HIS A 562 -16.27 9.67 -7.34
N ALA A 563 -15.93 9.94 -6.09
CA ALA A 563 -16.56 10.96 -5.27
C ALA A 563 -15.56 12.00 -4.77
N GLY A 564 -16.04 13.24 -4.60
CA GLY A 564 -15.23 14.43 -4.35
C GLY A 564 -15.17 14.88 -2.89
N GLU A 565 -15.62 14.04 -1.94
CA GLU A 565 -15.40 14.31 -0.52
C GLU A 565 -13.95 14.11 -0.10
N ASP A 566 -13.60 14.67 1.05
CA ASP A 566 -12.29 14.50 1.66
C ASP A 566 -11.99 13.02 1.97
N VAL A 567 -10.74 12.62 1.80
CA VAL A 567 -10.25 11.28 2.15
C VAL A 567 -9.34 11.31 3.37
N GLY A 568 -9.12 10.14 3.97
CA GLY A 568 -8.25 10.00 5.13
C GLY A 568 -6.77 10.09 4.76
N VAL A 569 -5.98 10.66 5.67
CA VAL A 569 -4.51 10.56 5.64
C VAL A 569 -4.03 10.13 7.02
N TYR A 570 -3.11 9.18 7.07
CA TYR A 570 -2.58 8.57 8.29
C TYR A 570 -1.06 8.58 8.20
N ALA A 571 -0.34 8.94 9.27
CA ALA A 571 1.12 8.98 9.24
C ALA A 571 1.79 8.48 10.53
N MET A 572 3.00 7.93 10.37
CA MET A 572 3.94 7.62 11.45
C MET A 572 5.39 7.87 11.02
N GLY A 573 6.29 8.00 12.00
CA GLY A 573 7.70 8.34 11.76
C GLY A 573 7.98 9.84 11.76
N PRO A 574 9.20 10.27 11.38
CA PRO A 574 9.60 11.67 11.43
C PRO A 574 8.68 12.58 10.61
N GLY A 575 8.27 13.72 11.17
CA GLY A 575 7.35 14.65 10.49
C GLY A 575 5.87 14.27 10.50
N ALA A 576 5.50 13.05 10.92
CA ALA A 576 4.10 12.58 10.88
C ALA A 576 3.11 13.42 11.70
N HIS A 577 3.57 14.10 12.75
CA HIS A 577 2.77 15.02 13.58
C HIS A 577 2.18 16.21 12.81
N LEU A 578 2.67 16.49 11.61
CA LEU A 578 2.13 17.52 10.72
C LEU A 578 0.81 17.09 10.06
N VAL A 579 0.51 15.79 10.05
CA VAL A 579 -0.75 15.23 9.53
C VAL A 579 -1.85 15.38 10.58
N THR A 580 -2.47 16.56 10.60
CA THR A 580 -3.61 16.87 11.49
C THR A 580 -4.61 17.79 10.81
N GLY A 581 -5.89 17.72 11.20
CA GLY A 581 -6.93 18.61 10.68
C GLY A 581 -7.39 18.27 9.25
N THR A 582 -7.84 19.27 8.51
CA THR A 582 -8.29 19.16 7.11
C THR A 582 -7.38 19.99 6.21
N ASN A 583 -6.83 19.37 5.18
CA ASN A 583 -5.70 19.92 4.42
C ASN A 583 -5.96 19.87 2.91
N GLU A 584 -5.19 20.63 2.14
CA GLU A 584 -5.07 20.34 0.70
C GLU A 584 -4.28 19.05 0.51
N GLN A 585 -4.61 18.28 -0.53
CA GLN A 585 -3.88 17.05 -0.87
C GLN A 585 -2.39 17.29 -1.14
N SER A 586 -2.02 18.48 -1.63
CA SER A 586 -0.63 18.91 -1.78
C SER A 586 0.16 18.99 -0.46
N LEU A 587 -0.50 18.99 0.70
CA LEU A 587 0.18 18.91 1.99
C LEU A 587 1.06 17.66 2.08
N ILE A 588 0.65 16.54 1.47
CA ILE A 588 1.35 15.26 1.55
C ILE A 588 2.80 15.42 1.07
N PHE A 589 3.01 16.07 -0.08
CA PHE A 589 4.34 16.43 -0.57
C PHE A 589 5.15 17.23 0.45
N HIS A 590 4.54 18.26 1.05
CA HIS A 590 5.23 19.13 2.00
C HIS A 590 5.58 18.42 3.31
N VAL A 591 4.80 17.43 3.74
CA VAL A 591 5.15 16.57 4.88
C VAL A 591 6.33 15.68 4.54
N MET A 592 6.33 15.04 3.36
CA MET A 592 7.47 14.25 2.88
C MET A 592 8.74 15.11 2.77
N ASN A 593 8.62 16.31 2.17
CA ASN A 593 9.72 17.25 2.06
C ASN A 593 10.20 17.76 3.44
N HIS A 594 9.32 18.02 4.40
CA HIS A 594 9.76 18.38 5.75
C HIS A 594 10.54 17.23 6.39
N ALA A 595 10.06 16.01 6.25
CA ALA A 595 10.67 14.84 6.86
C ALA A 595 12.03 14.49 6.23
N ALA A 596 12.16 14.51 4.90
CA ALA A 596 13.36 14.06 4.19
C ALA A 596 14.24 15.20 3.63
N ASN A 597 13.79 16.45 3.70
CA ASN A 597 14.48 17.64 3.19
C ASN A 597 14.78 17.65 1.68
N PHE A 598 13.94 16.99 0.87
CA PHE A 598 14.14 16.81 -0.57
C PHE A 598 14.42 18.09 -1.35
N VAL A 599 13.63 19.15 -1.17
CA VAL A 599 13.73 20.38 -1.98
C VAL A 599 15.06 21.08 -1.75
N GLU A 600 15.46 21.26 -0.48
CA GLU A 600 16.70 21.97 -0.15
C GLU A 600 17.93 21.18 -0.62
N GLN A 601 17.93 19.86 -0.41
CA GLN A 601 19.03 19.00 -0.86
C GLN A 601 19.10 18.89 -2.39
N ALA A 602 17.96 18.83 -3.07
CA ALA A 602 17.93 18.79 -4.53
C ALA A 602 18.41 20.13 -5.12
N ASP A 603 17.99 21.27 -4.56
CA ASP A 603 18.50 22.59 -4.97
C ASP A 603 20.03 22.66 -4.80
N GLU A 604 20.57 22.16 -3.67
CA GLU A 604 22.02 22.11 -3.42
C GLU A 604 22.78 21.17 -4.38
N ALA A 605 22.18 20.04 -4.79
CA ALA A 605 22.78 19.11 -5.75
C ALA A 605 22.80 19.65 -7.19
N LEU A 606 21.94 20.64 -7.50
CA LEU A 606 21.78 21.24 -8.82
C LEU A 606 22.58 22.54 -9.02
N GLU A 607 23.16 23.11 -7.96
CA GLU A 607 24.07 24.28 -7.99
C GLU A 607 25.53 23.91 -8.32
#